data_AF-A0A7N2RDX4-F1
#
_entry.id   AF-A0A7N2RDX4-F1
#
_cell.length_a   1.000
_cell.length_b   1.000
_cell.length_c   1.000
_cell.angle_alpha   90.00
_cell.angle_beta   90.00
_cell.angle_gamma   90.00
#
_symmetry.space_group_name_H-M   'P 1'
#
loop_
_entity.id
_entity.type
_entity.pdbx_description
1 polymer ?
#
loop_
_entity_poly.entity_id
_entity_poly.type
_entity_poly.pdbx_seq_one_letter_code
_entity_poly.pdbx_strand_id
1 'polypeptide(L)'
;MFTTMNFRSLLVLSAIFRVFLVIYGEWQDTHMEVRYTDIDYLVFSDAASLMASGKSPYLRSTYRYSPLLAFLLLPNSIFHRSWGKFLFSASDLLVGCFIRSILKLRGVPEKFCVSSIMVWLFNPFTFTIGTRGNCEPVVCAMVLWVLLCLMNGLLGWALKPLQHLGDYCRVLQAAFWFGLLVHFRIYPVIYVLSILLILDPYVFRYGRKPALQNWGRTEQESPRSNCITRLAALFHPWSTLRTALTKERILFGFVSGAVFLFCTALFFCLYGWDFLHEALLYHLTRTDPRHNFSIYFYHIYLQLENEILVVEKLISFLPQFVVQFILVLSFAQDLPFCWFLQTVAFVAFNKVITAQYFVWFFCLLPLILPWSQMKLRWKGLSCILVWMGAQLHWLMWGYMLEFRGKNVFLQLWMASIFFLAANTYVLTAVIQHHRCSPVFIGLESTSKGARKLQ
;
A
#
# COMPACT_ATOMS: atom_id res chain seq x y z
N MET A 1 -30.55 -1.25 -9.08
CA MET A 1 -30.59 -2.47 -8.25
C MET A 1 -29.63 -2.45 -7.05
N PHE A 2 -28.54 -1.67 -7.03
CA PHE A 2 -27.53 -1.71 -5.94
C PHE A 2 -27.72 -0.71 -4.77
N THR A 3 -28.85 -0.01 -4.66
CA THR A 3 -29.05 1.04 -3.65
C THR A 3 -29.59 0.56 -2.30
N THR A 4 -29.82 -0.75 -2.10
CA THR A 4 -30.46 -1.31 -0.91
C THR A 4 -29.65 -2.37 -0.17
N MET A 5 -28.44 -2.71 -0.61
CA MET A 5 -27.64 -3.72 0.08
C MET A 5 -26.97 -3.14 1.33
N ASN A 6 -27.32 -3.68 2.49
CA ASN A 6 -26.66 -3.37 3.76
C ASN A 6 -25.20 -3.86 3.72
N PHE A 7 -24.29 -3.13 4.38
CA PHE A 7 -22.87 -3.48 4.50
C PHE A 7 -22.62 -4.92 4.95
N ARG A 8 -23.40 -5.40 5.92
CA ARG A 8 -23.27 -6.77 6.44
C ARG A 8 -23.57 -7.80 5.34
N SER A 9 -24.58 -7.55 4.51
CA SER A 9 -24.94 -8.40 3.37
C SER A 9 -23.85 -8.40 2.30
N LEU A 10 -23.22 -7.24 2.03
CA LEU A 10 -22.10 -7.15 1.09
C LEU A 10 -20.89 -7.96 1.57
N LEU A 11 -20.54 -7.87 2.85
CA LEU A 11 -19.46 -8.67 3.44
C LEU A 11 -19.75 -10.18 3.36
N VAL A 12 -20.95 -10.60 3.74
CA VAL A 12 -21.34 -12.03 3.70
C VAL A 12 -21.31 -12.55 2.27
N LEU A 13 -21.88 -11.81 1.31
CA LEU A 13 -21.85 -12.20 -0.11
C LEU A 13 -20.40 -12.30 -0.62
N SER A 14 -19.57 -11.32 -0.26
CA SER A 14 -18.16 -11.29 -0.63
C SER A 14 -17.34 -12.42 -0.01
N ALA A 15 -17.67 -12.82 1.22
CA ALA A 15 -17.06 -13.95 1.92
C ALA A 15 -17.44 -15.29 1.27
N ILE A 16 -18.73 -15.51 1.00
CA ILE A 16 -19.22 -16.71 0.30
C ILE A 16 -18.54 -16.82 -1.07
N PHE A 17 -18.46 -15.71 -1.80
CA PHE A 17 -17.82 -15.68 -3.12
C PHE A 17 -16.34 -16.05 -3.05
N ARG A 18 -15.58 -15.57 -2.05
CA ARG A 18 -14.18 -15.94 -1.85
C ARG A 18 -14.01 -17.42 -1.48
N VAL A 19 -14.86 -17.96 -0.61
CA VAL A 19 -14.86 -19.40 -0.29
C VAL A 19 -15.10 -20.23 -1.55
N PHE A 20 -16.09 -19.85 -2.37
CA PHE A 20 -16.33 -20.48 -3.66
C PHE A 20 -15.11 -20.43 -4.57
N LEU A 21 -14.46 -19.28 -4.71
CA LEU A 21 -13.25 -19.13 -5.53
C LEU A 21 -12.07 -19.97 -5.04
N VAL A 22 -11.88 -20.10 -3.72
CA VAL A 22 -10.84 -20.98 -3.16
C VAL A 22 -11.12 -22.44 -3.53
N ILE A 23 -12.36 -22.91 -3.37
CA ILE A 23 -12.77 -24.28 -3.73
C ILE A 23 -12.62 -24.51 -5.23
N TYR A 24 -13.12 -23.58 -6.05
CA TYR A 24 -12.97 -23.61 -7.49
C TYR A 24 -11.49 -23.62 -7.91
N GLY A 25 -10.64 -22.88 -7.21
CA GLY A 25 -9.21 -22.85 -7.45
C GLY A 25 -8.54 -24.22 -7.28
N GLU A 26 -8.90 -24.97 -6.25
CA GLU A 26 -8.40 -26.35 -6.05
C GLU A 26 -8.88 -27.29 -7.18
N TRP A 27 -10.12 -27.12 -7.63
CA TRP A 27 -10.65 -27.87 -8.78
C TRP A 27 -9.91 -27.49 -10.08
N GLN A 28 -9.74 -26.20 -10.37
CA GLN A 28 -9.03 -25.73 -11.55
C GLN A 28 -7.59 -26.23 -11.55
N ASP A 29 -6.91 -26.18 -10.41
CA ASP A 29 -5.54 -26.66 -10.31
C ASP A 29 -5.45 -28.15 -10.65
N THR A 30 -6.43 -28.97 -10.32
CA THR A 30 -6.39 -30.41 -10.61
C THR A 30 -6.83 -30.77 -12.03
N HIS A 31 -7.60 -29.92 -12.72
CA HIS A 31 -8.24 -30.24 -14.00
C HIS A 31 -7.73 -29.43 -15.19
N MET A 32 -7.01 -28.32 -14.98
CA MET A 32 -6.56 -27.43 -16.05
C MET A 32 -5.03 -27.27 -16.05
N GLU A 33 -4.47 -27.03 -17.24
CA GLU A 33 -3.04 -26.76 -17.41
C GLU A 33 -2.64 -25.44 -16.71
N VAL A 34 -3.44 -24.39 -16.91
CA VAL A 34 -3.23 -23.09 -16.27
C VAL A 34 -3.77 -23.12 -14.84
N ARG A 35 -2.84 -23.09 -13.89
CA ARG A 35 -3.14 -23.11 -12.45
C ARG A 35 -3.80 -21.82 -11.98
N TYR A 36 -4.79 -21.97 -11.10
CA TYR A 36 -5.39 -20.90 -10.33
C TYR A 36 -4.47 -20.46 -9.21
N THR A 37 -3.84 -21.38 -8.48
CA THR A 37 -2.95 -21.02 -7.36
C THR A 37 -1.76 -20.19 -7.84
N ASP A 38 -1.44 -19.12 -7.12
CA ASP A 38 -0.24 -18.32 -7.35
C ASP A 38 1.01 -19.16 -7.01
N ILE A 39 2.05 -19.07 -7.84
CA ILE A 39 3.30 -19.82 -7.62
C ILE A 39 3.96 -19.42 -6.30
N ASP A 40 3.79 -18.16 -5.89
CA ASP A 40 4.30 -17.65 -4.62
C ASP A 40 3.65 -18.37 -3.43
N TYR A 41 2.40 -18.82 -3.55
CA TYR A 41 1.73 -19.58 -2.48
C TYR A 41 2.42 -20.92 -2.19
N LEU A 42 2.98 -21.55 -3.23
CA LEU A 42 3.76 -22.78 -3.08
C LEU A 42 5.08 -22.47 -2.37
N VAL A 43 5.78 -21.41 -2.77
CA VAL A 43 7.00 -20.94 -2.11
C VAL A 43 6.77 -20.65 -0.63
N PHE A 44 5.64 -20.00 -0.29
CA PHE A 44 5.29 -19.74 1.11
C PHE A 44 4.97 -21.02 1.88
N SER A 45 4.24 -21.94 1.28
CA SER A 45 3.81 -23.20 1.91
C SER A 45 5.01 -24.13 2.16
N ASP A 46 5.95 -24.19 1.22
CA ASP A 46 7.20 -24.94 1.37
C ASP A 46 8.06 -24.36 2.51
N ALA A 47 8.20 -23.03 2.55
CA ALA A 47 8.92 -22.34 3.63
C ALA A 47 8.25 -22.55 5.00
N ALA A 48 6.92 -22.53 5.06
CA ALA A 48 6.16 -22.86 6.27
C ALA A 48 6.37 -24.32 6.70
N SER A 49 6.39 -25.26 5.76
CA SER A 49 6.69 -26.67 6.04
C SER A 49 8.09 -26.87 6.61
N LEU A 50 9.08 -26.15 6.07
CA LEU A 50 10.45 -26.15 6.60
C LEU A 50 10.48 -25.63 8.04
N MET A 51 9.83 -24.50 8.32
CA MET A 51 9.73 -23.97 9.68
C MET A 51 9.01 -24.92 10.64
N ALA A 52 7.94 -25.59 10.20
CA ALA A 52 7.23 -26.59 11.00
C ALA A 52 8.13 -27.78 11.36
N SER A 53 9.09 -28.12 10.50
CA SER A 53 10.11 -29.15 10.73
C SER A 53 11.34 -28.66 11.53
N GLY A 54 11.32 -27.43 12.05
CA GLY A 54 12.44 -26.83 12.78
C GLY A 54 13.60 -26.36 11.90
N LYS A 55 13.39 -26.26 10.58
CA LYS A 55 14.40 -25.83 9.60
C LYS A 55 14.19 -24.37 9.21
N SER A 56 15.24 -23.74 8.66
CA SER A 56 15.15 -22.38 8.14
C SER A 56 14.20 -22.31 6.94
N PRO A 57 13.30 -21.30 6.87
CA PRO A 57 12.45 -21.09 5.70
C PRO A 57 13.26 -20.75 4.44
N TYR A 58 14.47 -20.22 4.59
CA TYR A 58 15.36 -19.85 3.49
C TYR A 58 16.06 -21.04 2.82
N LEU A 59 15.91 -22.26 3.34
CA LEU A 59 16.27 -23.46 2.59
C LEU A 59 15.37 -23.67 1.37
N ARG A 60 14.17 -23.06 1.36
CA ARG A 60 13.37 -22.98 0.15
C ARG A 60 13.98 -21.92 -0.75
N SER A 61 14.54 -22.35 -1.87
CA SER A 61 14.99 -21.43 -2.92
C SER A 61 13.89 -20.45 -3.30
N THR A 62 14.27 -19.22 -3.64
CA THR A 62 13.36 -18.12 -4.02
C THR A 62 12.41 -17.62 -2.92
N TYR A 63 12.57 -18.04 -1.66
CA TYR A 63 11.83 -17.44 -0.55
C TYR A 63 12.43 -16.08 -0.16
N ARG A 64 11.86 -15.00 -0.70
CA ARG A 64 12.32 -13.60 -0.54
C ARG A 64 11.52 -12.77 0.47
N TYR A 65 10.87 -13.43 1.44
CA TYR A 65 9.85 -12.83 2.32
C TYR A 65 10.28 -12.87 3.78
N SER A 66 9.61 -12.09 4.62
CA SER A 66 9.81 -12.08 6.07
C SER A 66 9.44 -13.44 6.67
N PRO A 67 10.21 -14.00 7.64
CA PRO A 67 9.87 -15.27 8.27
C PRO A 67 8.50 -15.26 8.97
N LEU A 68 8.01 -14.07 9.34
CA LEU A 68 6.64 -13.88 9.85
C LEU A 68 5.58 -14.44 8.89
N LEU A 69 5.78 -14.32 7.57
CA LEU A 69 4.84 -14.85 6.59
C LEU A 69 4.82 -16.37 6.63
N ALA A 70 5.98 -17.03 6.62
CA ALA A 70 6.04 -18.49 6.73
C ALA A 70 5.49 -18.97 8.08
N PHE A 71 5.75 -18.23 9.16
CA PHE A 71 5.18 -18.51 10.49
C PHE A 71 3.63 -18.47 10.49
N LEU A 72 3.01 -17.45 9.90
CA LEU A 72 1.55 -17.34 9.78
C LEU A 72 0.92 -18.49 8.97
N LEU A 73 1.72 -19.14 8.13
CA LEU A 73 1.32 -20.22 7.26
C LEU A 73 1.73 -21.61 7.76
N LEU A 74 2.30 -21.75 8.97
CA LEU A 74 2.54 -23.07 9.58
C LEU A 74 1.31 -24.00 9.51
N PRO A 75 0.06 -23.52 9.72
CA PRO A 75 -1.10 -24.38 9.60
C PRO A 75 -1.38 -24.91 8.18
N ASN A 76 -0.71 -24.40 7.13
CA ASN A 76 -0.76 -25.01 5.80
C ASN A 76 -0.28 -26.46 5.82
N SER A 77 0.74 -26.75 6.62
CA SER A 77 1.35 -28.08 6.72
C SER A 77 0.74 -28.94 7.84
N ILE A 78 0.15 -28.30 8.86
CA ILE A 78 -0.38 -28.98 10.05
C ILE A 78 -1.88 -29.29 9.91
N PHE A 79 -2.65 -28.35 9.36
CA PHE A 79 -4.11 -28.44 9.32
C PHE A 79 -4.64 -28.65 7.92
N HIS A 80 -4.41 -27.70 7.00
CA HIS A 80 -4.90 -27.81 5.62
C HIS A 80 -4.12 -26.92 4.67
N ARG A 81 -3.75 -27.44 3.49
CA ARG A 81 -2.91 -26.73 2.50
C ARG A 81 -3.46 -25.37 2.07
N SER A 82 -4.78 -25.21 2.05
CA SER A 82 -5.45 -23.95 1.66
C SER A 82 -5.65 -22.96 2.82
N TRP A 83 -5.13 -23.22 4.03
CA TRP A 83 -5.26 -22.33 5.20
C TRP A 83 -4.87 -20.89 4.87
N GLY A 84 -3.71 -20.68 4.24
CA GLY A 84 -3.23 -19.37 3.85
C GLY A 84 -4.16 -18.64 2.87
N LYS A 85 -4.78 -19.35 1.91
CA LYS A 85 -5.79 -18.74 1.00
C LYS A 85 -6.98 -18.19 1.78
N PHE A 86 -7.43 -18.89 2.82
CA PHE A 86 -8.50 -18.40 3.70
C PHE A 86 -8.03 -17.22 4.56
N LEU A 87 -6.83 -17.26 5.12
CA LEU A 87 -6.24 -16.15 5.88
C LEU A 87 -6.12 -14.87 5.04
N PHE A 88 -5.64 -14.99 3.80
CA PHE A 88 -5.50 -13.87 2.88
C PHE A 88 -6.87 -13.35 2.43
N SER A 89 -7.82 -14.26 2.15
CA SER A 89 -9.21 -13.90 1.84
C SER A 89 -9.92 -13.20 3.00
N ALA A 90 -9.65 -13.60 4.25
CA ALA A 90 -10.17 -12.93 5.44
C ALA A 90 -9.58 -11.51 5.59
N SER A 91 -8.28 -11.36 5.31
CA SER A 91 -7.61 -10.05 5.31
C SER A 91 -8.20 -9.10 4.26
N ASP A 92 -8.58 -9.64 3.10
CA ASP A 92 -9.30 -8.94 2.05
C ASP A 92 -10.65 -8.35 2.53
N LEU A 93 -11.40 -9.12 3.33
CA LEU A 93 -12.65 -8.65 3.94
C LEU A 93 -12.37 -7.59 5.02
N LEU A 94 -11.30 -7.76 5.80
CA LEU A 94 -10.85 -6.78 6.78
C LEU A 94 -10.49 -5.44 6.13
N VAL A 95 -9.84 -5.43 4.96
CA VAL A 95 -9.61 -4.22 4.18
C VAL A 95 -10.92 -3.50 3.87
N GLY A 96 -11.96 -4.23 3.45
CA GLY A 96 -13.31 -3.67 3.25
C GLY A 96 -13.89 -3.04 4.52
N CYS A 97 -13.71 -3.67 5.68
CA CYS A 97 -14.12 -3.13 6.98
C CYS A 97 -13.34 -1.86 7.36
N PHE A 98 -12.04 -1.83 7.09
CA PHE A 98 -11.20 -0.67 7.37
C PHE A 98 -11.51 0.51 6.45
N ILE A 99 -11.76 0.27 5.16
CA ILE A 99 -12.25 1.29 4.22
C ILE A 99 -13.51 1.95 4.77
N ARG A 100 -14.51 1.16 5.17
CA ARG A 100 -15.75 1.69 5.76
C ARG A 100 -15.46 2.55 6.99
N SER A 101 -14.62 2.05 7.89
CA SER A 101 -14.31 2.69 9.16
C SER A 101 -13.63 4.05 8.95
N ILE A 102 -12.64 4.11 8.06
CA ILE A 102 -11.94 5.35 7.68
C ILE A 102 -12.92 6.36 7.10
N LEU A 103 -13.77 5.94 6.15
CA LEU A 103 -14.74 6.83 5.51
C LEU A 103 -15.77 7.36 6.52
N LYS A 104 -16.25 6.51 7.44
CA LYS A 104 -17.18 6.90 8.51
C LYS A 104 -16.56 7.88 9.50
N LEU A 105 -15.30 7.69 9.86
CA LEU A 105 -14.56 8.61 10.72
C LEU A 105 -14.42 10.01 10.09
N ARG A 106 -14.41 10.09 8.76
CA ARG A 106 -14.39 11.36 8.00
C ARG A 106 -15.78 11.91 7.67
N GLY A 107 -16.86 11.32 8.22
CA GLY A 107 -18.23 11.79 8.03
C GLY A 107 -18.78 11.59 6.60
N VAL A 108 -18.21 10.65 5.84
CA VAL A 108 -18.67 10.33 4.47
C VAL A 108 -20.09 9.71 4.54
N PRO A 109 -21.04 10.15 3.70
CA PRO A 109 -22.38 9.55 3.66
C PRO A 109 -22.36 8.05 3.38
N GLU A 110 -23.32 7.31 3.93
CA GLU A 110 -23.39 5.84 3.83
C GLU A 110 -23.35 5.35 2.39
N LYS A 111 -24.05 6.03 1.48
CA LYS A 111 -24.10 5.69 0.05
C LYS A 111 -22.69 5.62 -0.57
N PHE A 112 -21.86 6.63 -0.31
CA PHE A 112 -20.48 6.67 -0.84
C PHE A 112 -19.59 5.64 -0.15
N CYS A 113 -19.78 5.40 1.15
CA CYS A 113 -19.07 4.33 1.86
C CYS A 113 -19.34 2.97 1.21
N VAL A 114 -20.61 2.65 0.96
CA VAL A 114 -21.01 1.38 0.32
C VAL A 114 -20.41 1.25 -1.08
N SER A 115 -20.49 2.29 -1.92
CA SER A 115 -19.88 2.27 -3.25
C SER A 115 -18.36 2.06 -3.21
N SER A 116 -17.65 2.74 -2.31
CA SER A 116 -16.20 2.56 -2.14
C SER A 116 -15.84 1.14 -1.72
N ILE A 117 -16.59 0.54 -0.78
CA ILE A 117 -16.35 -0.83 -0.32
C ILE A 117 -16.55 -1.82 -1.48
N MET A 118 -17.57 -1.61 -2.33
CA MET A 118 -17.81 -2.47 -3.48
C MET A 118 -16.64 -2.47 -4.47
N VAL A 119 -15.99 -1.31 -4.67
CA VAL A 119 -14.81 -1.19 -5.54
C VAL A 119 -13.63 -2.06 -5.07
N TRP A 120 -13.53 -2.37 -3.77
CA TRP A 120 -12.52 -3.30 -3.26
C TRP A 120 -13.03 -4.75 -3.22
N LEU A 121 -14.20 -4.98 -2.63
CA LEU A 121 -14.69 -6.33 -2.36
C LEU A 121 -15.06 -7.13 -3.62
N PHE A 122 -15.49 -6.43 -4.68
CA PHE A 122 -15.98 -7.03 -5.93
C PHE A 122 -15.13 -6.65 -7.16
N ASN A 123 -13.94 -6.07 -6.96
CA ASN A 123 -13.00 -5.90 -8.07
C ASN A 123 -12.32 -7.25 -8.38
N PRO A 124 -12.38 -7.73 -9.64
CA PRO A 124 -11.83 -9.02 -10.03
C PRO A 124 -10.33 -9.14 -9.79
N PHE A 125 -9.61 -8.03 -9.82
CA PHE A 125 -8.18 -8.04 -9.52
C PHE A 125 -7.91 -8.31 -8.03
N THR A 126 -8.66 -7.66 -7.14
CA THR A 126 -8.40 -7.74 -5.69
C THR A 126 -8.89 -9.06 -5.10
N PHE A 127 -10.11 -9.50 -5.42
CA PHE A 127 -10.64 -10.74 -4.85
C PHE A 127 -9.92 -11.99 -5.35
N THR A 128 -9.27 -11.94 -6.52
CA THR A 128 -8.48 -13.07 -7.04
C THR A 128 -7.13 -13.17 -6.35
N ILE A 129 -6.46 -12.07 -6.02
CA ILE A 129 -5.13 -12.10 -5.39
C ILE A 129 -5.12 -12.91 -4.08
N GLY A 130 -6.05 -12.62 -3.16
CA GLY A 130 -6.13 -13.33 -1.89
C GLY A 130 -6.53 -14.81 -2.05
N THR A 131 -7.49 -15.09 -2.94
CA THR A 131 -8.00 -16.45 -3.17
C THR A 131 -7.02 -17.34 -3.95
N ARG A 132 -6.17 -16.76 -4.81
CA ARG A 132 -5.04 -17.46 -5.45
C ARG A 132 -3.91 -17.79 -4.48
N GLY A 133 -3.88 -17.21 -3.28
CA GLY A 133 -2.87 -17.49 -2.25
C GLY A 133 -1.75 -16.45 -2.15
N ASN A 134 -1.96 -15.23 -2.63
CA ASN A 134 -0.99 -14.17 -2.42
C ASN A 134 -1.25 -13.40 -1.11
N CYS A 135 -0.20 -13.04 -0.37
CA CYS A 135 -0.31 -12.42 0.95
C CYS A 135 -0.56 -10.89 0.91
N GLU A 136 -0.58 -10.25 -0.26
CA GLU A 136 -0.75 -8.79 -0.34
C GLU A 136 -1.98 -8.23 0.39
N PRO A 137 -3.15 -8.91 0.48
CA PRO A 137 -4.28 -8.43 1.28
C PRO A 137 -3.95 -8.20 2.76
N VAL A 138 -3.03 -9.00 3.34
CA VAL A 138 -2.54 -8.81 4.72
C VAL A 138 -1.81 -7.48 4.82
N VAL A 139 -0.95 -7.18 3.85
CA VAL A 139 -0.17 -5.95 3.78
C VAL A 139 -1.11 -4.75 3.63
N CYS A 140 -2.10 -4.83 2.74
CA CYS A 140 -3.13 -3.81 2.57
C CYS A 140 -3.92 -3.57 3.86
N ALA A 141 -4.30 -4.63 4.58
CA ALA A 141 -4.99 -4.53 5.87
C ALA A 141 -4.12 -3.80 6.90
N MET A 142 -2.83 -4.14 7.00
CA MET A 142 -1.88 -3.47 7.89
C MET A 142 -1.67 -1.99 7.53
N VAL A 143 -1.57 -1.64 6.24
CA VAL A 143 -1.48 -0.23 5.79
C VAL A 143 -2.70 0.56 6.27
N LEU A 144 -3.91 0.07 6.00
CA LEU A 144 -5.14 0.75 6.42
C LEU A 144 -5.30 0.78 7.94
N TRP A 145 -4.77 -0.23 8.64
CA TRP A 145 -4.75 -0.27 10.08
C TRP A 145 -3.84 0.80 10.69
N VAL A 146 -2.64 1.03 10.12
CA VAL A 146 -1.76 2.14 10.53
C VAL A 146 -2.48 3.48 10.33
N LEU A 147 -3.17 3.67 9.20
CA LEU A 147 -3.96 4.87 8.94
C LEU A 147 -5.09 5.05 9.98
N LEU A 148 -5.81 3.97 10.32
CA LEU A 148 -6.83 3.99 11.37
C LEU A 148 -6.24 4.31 12.75
N CYS A 149 -5.08 3.75 13.07
CA CYS A 149 -4.35 4.08 14.30
C CYS A 149 -4.06 5.58 14.33
N LEU A 150 -3.52 6.17 13.28
CA LEU A 150 -3.27 7.62 13.21
C LEU A 150 -4.56 8.46 13.36
N MET A 151 -5.69 8.02 12.80
CA MET A 151 -6.96 8.77 12.83
C MET A 151 -7.71 8.67 14.15
N ASN A 152 -7.77 7.50 14.78
CA ASN A 152 -8.66 7.26 15.94
C ASN A 152 -7.99 6.53 17.12
N GLY A 153 -6.87 5.83 16.91
CA GLY A 153 -6.25 4.96 17.91
C GLY A 153 -7.08 3.70 18.19
N LEU A 154 -6.41 2.60 18.56
CA LEU A 154 -7.03 1.29 18.84
C LEU A 154 -8.10 1.38 19.95
N LEU A 155 -7.93 2.25 20.94
CA LEU A 155 -8.82 2.30 22.11
C LEU A 155 -10.24 2.83 21.80
N GLY A 156 -10.47 3.41 20.62
CA GLY A 156 -11.79 3.91 20.23
C GLY A 156 -12.83 2.83 19.93
N TRP A 157 -12.42 1.59 19.64
CA TRP A 157 -13.34 0.52 19.21
C TRP A 157 -13.67 -0.56 20.26
N ALA A 158 -12.82 -0.78 21.27
CA ALA A 158 -12.89 -1.99 22.11
C ALA A 158 -13.09 -1.73 23.61
N LEU A 159 -12.65 -0.59 24.16
CA LEU A 159 -12.79 -0.30 25.58
C LEU A 159 -13.06 1.20 25.82
N LYS A 160 -14.34 1.58 25.80
CA LYS A 160 -14.83 2.90 26.24
C LYS A 160 -14.40 3.35 27.66
N PRO A 161 -14.09 2.48 28.66
CA PRO A 161 -13.81 2.97 30.02
C PRO A 161 -12.42 3.59 30.23
N LEU A 162 -11.45 3.35 29.34
CA LEU A 162 -10.03 3.70 29.60
C LEU A 162 -9.53 4.89 28.77
N GLN A 163 -10.41 5.87 28.53
CA GLN A 163 -10.19 6.96 27.59
C GLN A 163 -9.09 7.96 28.03
N HIS A 164 -8.73 7.99 29.32
CA HIS A 164 -7.77 8.95 29.89
C HIS A 164 -6.29 8.61 29.61
N LEU A 165 -5.97 7.37 29.18
CA LEU A 165 -4.62 6.91 28.79
C LEU A 165 -4.44 6.85 27.25
N GLY A 166 -5.47 7.25 26.48
CA GLY A 166 -5.65 6.90 25.08
C GLY A 166 -4.78 7.66 24.05
N ASP A 167 -4.21 8.80 24.43
CA ASP A 167 -3.48 9.67 23.49
C ASP A 167 -2.06 9.18 23.18
N TYR A 168 -1.33 8.72 24.21
CA TYR A 168 -0.03 8.05 24.04
C TYR A 168 -0.14 6.77 23.21
N CYS A 169 -1.19 6.00 23.49
CA CYS A 169 -1.42 4.72 22.85
C CYS A 169 -1.52 4.86 21.33
N ARG A 170 -1.99 6.00 20.81
CA ARG A 170 -2.23 6.15 19.37
C ARG A 170 -0.95 6.17 18.54
N VAL A 171 -0.06 7.12 18.83
CA VAL A 171 1.20 7.27 18.08
C VAL A 171 2.07 6.04 18.31
N LEU A 172 2.07 5.49 19.53
CA LEU A 172 2.74 4.23 19.85
C LEU A 172 2.19 3.05 19.03
N GLN A 173 0.87 2.90 18.92
CA GLN A 173 0.25 1.84 18.13
C GLN A 173 0.55 2.01 16.65
N ALA A 174 0.41 3.22 16.11
CA ALA A 174 0.76 3.51 14.73
C ALA A 174 2.24 3.19 14.46
N ALA A 175 3.14 3.58 15.36
CA ALA A 175 4.57 3.31 15.26
C ALA A 175 4.89 1.82 15.33
N PHE A 176 4.29 1.09 16.28
CA PHE A 176 4.47 -0.35 16.43
C PHE A 176 4.02 -1.10 15.17
N TRP A 177 2.79 -0.84 14.72
CA TRP A 177 2.24 -1.49 13.54
C TRP A 177 2.97 -1.07 12.26
N PHE A 178 3.45 0.17 12.16
CA PHE A 178 4.26 0.61 11.03
C PHE A 178 5.63 -0.06 10.99
N GLY A 179 6.33 -0.19 12.13
CA GLY A 179 7.59 -0.92 12.21
C GLY A 179 7.42 -2.40 11.82
N LEU A 180 6.36 -3.04 12.31
CA LEU A 180 6.01 -4.42 11.94
C LEU A 180 5.64 -4.54 10.45
N LEU A 181 4.89 -3.58 9.91
CA LEU A 181 4.51 -3.52 8.50
C LEU A 181 5.75 -3.42 7.60
N VAL A 182 6.67 -2.50 7.88
CA VAL A 182 7.90 -2.32 7.10
C VAL A 182 8.81 -3.55 7.18
N HIS A 183 8.84 -4.23 8.34
CA HIS A 183 9.55 -5.49 8.48
C HIS A 183 8.87 -6.63 7.69
N PHE A 184 7.53 -6.68 7.67
CA PHE A 184 6.77 -7.68 6.93
C PHE A 184 6.91 -7.51 5.42
N ARG A 185 6.87 -6.25 4.94
CA ARG A 185 7.14 -5.83 3.56
C ARG A 185 7.78 -4.45 3.56
N ILE A 186 8.84 -4.26 2.77
CA ILE A 186 9.67 -3.05 2.84
C ILE A 186 9.00 -1.82 2.21
N TYR A 187 8.23 -1.99 1.13
CA TYR A 187 7.71 -0.86 0.34
C TYR A 187 6.94 0.22 1.14
N PRO A 188 6.16 -0.07 2.21
CA PRO A 188 5.46 0.93 3.00
C PRO A 188 6.39 1.94 3.69
N VAL A 189 7.72 1.70 3.69
CA VAL A 189 8.72 2.68 4.12
C VAL A 189 8.55 4.03 3.43
N ILE A 190 8.01 4.07 2.19
CA ILE A 190 7.74 5.32 1.46
C ILE A 190 6.78 6.26 2.22
N TYR A 191 5.93 5.73 3.10
CA TYR A 191 4.97 6.54 3.86
C TYR A 191 5.58 7.24 5.08
N VAL A 192 6.82 6.92 5.47
CA VAL A 192 7.41 7.45 6.71
C VAL A 192 7.43 8.98 6.73
N LEU A 193 7.81 9.61 5.62
CA LEU A 193 7.92 11.07 5.55
C LEU A 193 6.55 11.75 5.63
N SER A 194 5.52 11.21 4.97
CA SER A 194 4.17 11.76 5.04
C SER A 194 3.56 11.60 6.44
N ILE A 195 3.86 10.51 7.15
CA ILE A 195 3.48 10.33 8.56
C ILE A 195 4.18 11.35 9.46
N LEU A 196 5.50 11.52 9.32
CA LEU A 196 6.24 12.49 10.14
C LEU A 196 5.73 13.92 9.92
N LEU A 197 5.43 14.31 8.67
CA LEU A 197 4.88 15.63 8.37
C LEU A 197 3.50 15.86 8.97
N ILE A 198 2.64 14.83 9.05
CA ILE A 198 1.31 15.00 9.65
C ILE A 198 1.33 15.03 11.19
N LEU A 199 2.34 14.42 11.81
CA LEU A 199 2.59 14.48 13.26
C LEU A 199 3.17 15.84 13.72
N ASP A 200 2.74 16.92 13.06
CA ASP A 200 3.14 18.28 13.38
C ASP A 200 2.45 18.79 14.66
N PRO A 201 3.11 19.54 15.56
CA PRO A 201 2.52 20.10 16.77
C PRO A 201 1.29 20.99 16.54
N TYR A 202 1.17 21.59 15.36
CA TYR A 202 -0.01 22.39 14.97
C TYR A 202 -1.25 21.53 14.66
N VAL A 203 -1.07 20.21 14.56
CA VAL A 203 -2.11 19.21 14.27
C VAL A 203 -2.27 18.25 15.45
N PHE A 204 -1.17 17.70 15.94
CA PHE A 204 -1.12 16.80 17.08
C PHE A 204 -0.62 17.56 18.30
N ARG A 205 -1.54 17.90 19.21
CA ARG A 205 -1.17 18.40 20.54
C ARG A 205 -1.21 17.28 21.56
N TYR A 206 -0.19 17.26 22.40
CA TYR A 206 -0.14 16.44 23.59
C TYR A 206 -1.44 16.55 24.43
N GLY A 207 -2.07 15.40 24.71
CA GLY A 207 -3.28 15.31 25.54
C GLY A 207 -4.58 15.79 24.90
N ARG A 208 -4.63 16.00 23.56
CA ARG A 208 -5.87 16.32 22.84
C ARG A 208 -6.03 15.42 21.62
N LYS A 209 -7.21 14.80 21.50
CA LYS A 209 -7.61 14.10 20.28
C LYS A 209 -7.64 15.08 19.10
N PRO A 210 -6.89 14.83 18.01
CA PRO A 210 -6.92 15.71 16.85
C PRO A 210 -8.31 15.66 16.22
N ALA A 211 -8.85 16.83 15.89
CA ALA A 211 -10.15 16.94 15.25
C ALA A 211 -10.04 16.53 13.77
N LEU A 212 -10.89 15.60 13.35
CA LEU A 212 -10.93 15.15 11.96
C LEU A 212 -11.74 16.12 11.10
N GLN A 213 -11.28 16.35 9.87
CA GLN A 213 -12.04 17.13 8.90
C GLN A 213 -13.25 16.31 8.42
N ASN A 214 -14.44 16.87 8.61
CA ASN A 214 -15.68 16.27 8.12
C ASN A 214 -15.87 16.51 6.61
N TRP A 215 -16.42 15.50 5.94
CA TRP A 215 -16.78 15.49 4.53
C TRP A 215 -17.39 16.81 4.00
N GLY A 216 -18.46 17.27 4.66
CA GLY A 216 -19.28 18.38 4.16
C GLY A 216 -18.66 19.77 4.35
N ARG A 217 -17.70 19.90 5.26
CA ARG A 217 -17.08 21.18 5.62
C ARG A 217 -15.72 21.25 4.95
N THR A 218 -15.64 21.44 3.64
CA THR A 218 -14.34 21.59 2.96
C THR A 218 -14.22 22.99 2.40
N GLU A 219 -13.42 23.82 3.05
CA GLU A 219 -12.87 25.04 2.46
C GLU A 219 -11.86 24.62 1.37
N GLN A 220 -11.98 25.21 0.18
CA GLN A 220 -11.04 24.97 -0.92
C GLN A 220 -9.78 25.81 -0.69
N GLU A 221 -8.79 25.26 0.00
CA GLU A 221 -7.42 25.78 -0.10
C GLU A 221 -6.69 25.05 -1.23
N SER A 222 -6.07 25.81 -2.14
CA SER A 222 -5.37 25.24 -3.28
C SER A 222 -4.09 24.53 -2.82
N PRO A 223 -3.82 23.27 -3.23
CA PRO A 223 -2.61 22.55 -2.83
C PRO A 223 -1.31 23.19 -3.33
N ARG A 224 -1.37 24.02 -4.39
CA ARG A 224 -0.19 24.69 -4.98
C ARG A 224 0.43 25.75 -4.07
N SER A 225 -0.35 26.51 -3.30
CA SER A 225 0.22 27.55 -2.42
C SER A 225 1.04 26.93 -1.30
N ASN A 226 0.55 25.84 -0.70
CA ASN A 226 1.21 25.19 0.45
C ASN A 226 2.50 24.44 0.06
N CYS A 227 2.62 23.91 -1.16
CA CYS A 227 3.84 23.24 -1.61
C CYS A 227 5.00 24.21 -1.77
N ILE A 228 4.77 25.38 -2.39
CA ILE A 228 5.80 26.42 -2.58
C ILE A 228 6.25 26.97 -1.23
N THR A 229 5.32 27.21 -0.30
CA THR A 229 5.66 27.66 1.06
C THR A 229 6.48 26.62 1.83
N ARG A 230 6.19 25.32 1.66
CA ARG A 230 6.97 24.24 2.29
C ARG A 230 8.35 24.06 1.68
N LEU A 231 8.44 24.12 0.35
CA LEU A 231 9.73 24.12 -0.35
C LEU A 231 10.57 25.32 0.08
N ALA A 232 9.97 26.50 0.18
CA ALA A 232 10.62 27.70 0.71
C ALA A 232 11.10 27.52 2.17
N ALA A 233 10.31 26.85 3.02
CA ALA A 233 10.70 26.56 4.40
C ALA A 233 11.90 25.59 4.51
N LEU A 234 12.04 24.64 3.57
CA LEU A 234 13.20 23.73 3.52
C LEU A 234 14.52 24.46 3.22
N PHE A 235 14.49 25.62 2.56
CA PHE A 235 15.68 26.46 2.34
C PHE A 235 16.13 27.20 3.60
N HIS A 236 15.41 27.08 4.73
CA HIS A 236 15.89 27.45 6.06
C HIS A 236 16.12 26.19 6.93
N PRO A 237 17.35 25.63 6.93
CA PRO A 237 17.63 24.34 7.57
C PRO A 237 17.41 24.36 9.09
N TRP A 238 17.71 25.48 9.74
CA TRP A 238 17.66 25.61 11.21
C TRP A 238 16.23 25.61 11.78
N SER A 239 15.29 26.28 11.10
CA SER A 239 13.87 26.27 11.49
C SER A 239 13.21 24.92 11.18
N THR A 240 13.61 24.27 10.10
CA THR A 240 13.16 22.92 9.71
C THR A 240 13.65 21.86 10.70
N LEU A 241 14.91 21.93 11.15
CA LEU A 241 15.47 20.98 12.13
C LEU A 241 14.76 21.10 13.50
N ARG A 242 14.52 22.34 13.96
CA ARG A 242 13.82 22.61 15.22
C ARG A 242 12.35 22.18 15.18
N THR A 243 11.71 22.26 14.03
CA THR A 243 10.33 21.76 13.83
C THR A 243 10.29 20.25 13.59
N ALA A 244 11.34 19.63 13.08
CA ALA A 244 11.42 18.17 12.89
C ALA A 244 11.53 17.38 14.21
N LEU A 245 12.13 17.96 15.25
CA LEU A 245 12.40 17.32 16.55
C LEU A 245 11.24 17.46 17.56
N THR A 246 10.04 17.03 17.18
CA THR A 246 8.88 17.04 18.08
C THR A 246 8.75 15.70 18.80
N LYS A 247 8.15 15.71 20.00
CA LYS A 247 8.03 14.51 20.83
C LYS A 247 7.32 13.38 20.08
N GLU A 248 6.26 13.69 19.35
CA GLU A 248 5.45 12.74 18.60
C GLU A 248 6.22 12.15 17.41
N ARG A 249 7.00 12.96 16.69
CA ARG A 249 7.85 12.52 15.57
C ARG A 249 9.00 11.63 16.07
N ILE A 250 9.68 12.04 17.14
CA ILE A 250 10.75 11.26 17.78
C ILE A 250 10.19 9.95 18.32
N LEU A 251 9.06 9.98 19.02
CA LEU A 251 8.42 8.79 19.57
C LEU A 251 8.02 7.82 18.46
N PHE A 252 7.39 8.33 17.39
CA PHE A 252 7.01 7.50 16.25
C PHE A 252 8.23 6.86 15.62
N GLY A 253 9.24 7.66 15.25
CA GLY A 253 10.45 7.18 14.60
C GLY A 253 11.24 6.17 15.46
N PHE A 254 11.40 6.47 16.75
CA PHE A 254 12.10 5.59 17.68
C PHE A 254 11.36 4.25 17.86
N VAL A 255 10.05 4.27 18.11
CA VAL A 255 9.28 3.03 18.35
C VAL A 255 9.15 2.21 17.07
N SER A 256 8.87 2.83 15.91
CA SER A 256 8.81 2.09 14.65
C SER A 256 10.17 1.52 14.28
N GLY A 257 11.24 2.29 14.48
CA GLY A 257 12.62 1.84 14.26
C GLY A 257 13.01 0.70 15.20
N ALA A 258 12.69 0.81 16.48
CA ALA A 258 12.96 -0.22 17.48
C ALA A 258 12.23 -1.53 17.17
N VAL A 259 10.95 -1.48 16.77
CA VAL A 259 10.20 -2.68 16.37
C VAL A 259 10.80 -3.33 15.12
N PHE A 260 11.12 -2.53 14.10
CA PHE A 260 11.76 -3.02 12.87
C PHE A 260 13.12 -3.68 13.16
N LEU A 261 13.98 -2.99 13.93
CA LEU A 261 15.30 -3.48 14.29
C LEU A 261 15.22 -4.70 15.21
N PHE A 262 14.29 -4.74 16.16
CA PHE A 262 14.07 -5.89 17.02
C PHE A 262 13.67 -7.12 16.22
N CYS A 263 12.70 -7.00 15.31
CA CYS A 263 12.31 -8.11 14.44
C CYS A 263 13.47 -8.56 13.54
N THR A 264 14.21 -7.60 12.98
CA THR A 264 15.38 -7.87 12.13
C THR A 264 16.47 -8.60 12.93
N ALA A 265 16.79 -8.14 14.13
CA ALA A 265 17.78 -8.77 15.00
C ALA A 265 17.34 -10.17 15.43
N LEU A 266 16.07 -10.34 15.82
CA LEU A 266 15.50 -11.64 16.17
C LEU A 266 15.65 -12.65 15.03
N PHE A 267 15.25 -12.29 13.81
CA PHE A 267 15.33 -13.20 12.67
C PHE A 267 16.75 -13.36 12.12
N PHE A 268 17.63 -12.39 12.31
CA PHE A 268 19.05 -12.55 12.04
C PHE A 268 19.70 -13.54 13.03
N CYS A 269 19.33 -13.52 14.31
CA CYS A 269 19.80 -14.52 15.26
C CYS A 269 19.30 -15.94 14.92
N LEU A 270 18.11 -16.07 14.35
CA LEU A 270 17.52 -17.37 13.99
C LEU A 270 18.03 -17.92 12.66
N TYR A 271 18.23 -17.07 11.65
CA TYR A 271 18.46 -17.49 10.26
C TYR A 271 19.69 -16.86 9.60
N GLY A 272 20.42 -16.01 10.30
CA GLY A 272 21.69 -15.44 9.85
C GLY A 272 21.58 -14.58 8.59
N TRP A 273 22.62 -14.68 7.76
CA TRP A 273 22.77 -13.87 6.55
C TRP A 273 21.72 -14.17 5.48
N ASP A 274 21.24 -15.41 5.38
CA ASP A 274 20.22 -15.80 4.41
C ASP A 274 18.94 -14.96 4.58
N PHE A 275 18.49 -14.75 5.83
CA PHE A 275 17.37 -13.85 6.12
C PHE A 275 17.63 -12.43 5.64
N LEU A 276 18.77 -11.85 6.07
CA LEU A 276 19.07 -10.45 5.80
C LEU A 276 19.21 -10.19 4.30
N HIS A 277 19.85 -11.11 3.58
CA HIS A 277 19.99 -11.02 2.15
C HIS A 277 18.65 -11.21 1.43
N GLU A 278 17.97 -12.34 1.66
CA GLU A 278 16.79 -12.74 0.88
C GLU A 278 15.57 -11.85 1.16
N ALA A 279 15.33 -11.49 2.42
CA ALA A 279 14.13 -10.75 2.82
C ALA A 279 14.29 -9.22 2.74
N LEU A 280 15.51 -8.70 2.92
CA LEU A 280 15.76 -7.25 2.99
C LEU A 280 16.64 -6.74 1.85
N LEU A 281 17.91 -7.15 1.79
CA LEU A 281 18.89 -6.54 0.88
C LEU A 281 18.66 -6.86 -0.60
N TYR A 282 18.13 -8.05 -0.90
CA TYR A 282 17.84 -8.49 -2.27
C TYR A 282 16.95 -7.50 -3.01
N HIS A 283 15.99 -6.87 -2.33
CA HIS A 283 15.05 -5.93 -2.95
C HIS A 283 15.73 -4.63 -3.44
N LEU A 284 16.87 -4.25 -2.86
CA LEU A 284 17.64 -3.08 -3.29
C LEU A 284 18.41 -3.37 -4.59
N THR A 285 18.97 -4.57 -4.73
CA THR A 285 19.79 -4.97 -5.87
C THR A 285 19.01 -5.77 -6.91
N ARG A 286 17.74 -6.13 -6.64
CA ARG A 286 16.89 -6.94 -7.52
C ARG A 286 16.89 -6.41 -8.95
N THR A 287 17.17 -7.32 -9.88
CA THR A 287 17.09 -7.13 -11.32
C THR A 287 16.29 -8.29 -11.88
N ASP A 288 15.17 -8.00 -12.53
CA ASP A 288 14.29 -9.02 -13.08
C ASP A 288 13.85 -8.55 -14.47
N PRO A 289 14.43 -9.10 -15.55
CA PRO A 289 14.06 -8.71 -16.90
C PRO A 289 12.77 -9.40 -17.38
N ARG A 290 12.33 -10.48 -16.72
CA ARG A 290 11.16 -11.25 -17.10
C ARG A 290 9.91 -10.70 -16.43
N HIS A 291 8.78 -10.77 -17.12
CA HIS A 291 7.47 -10.38 -16.61
C HIS A 291 7.47 -8.97 -15.97
N ASN A 292 8.33 -8.07 -16.47
CA ASN A 292 8.61 -6.77 -15.86
C ASN A 292 8.08 -5.62 -16.72
N PHE A 293 7.04 -4.94 -16.25
CA PHE A 293 6.39 -3.81 -16.94
C PHE A 293 7.26 -2.55 -17.02
N SER A 294 8.38 -2.52 -16.30
CA SER A 294 9.23 -1.35 -16.17
C SER A 294 9.98 -1.01 -17.47
N ILE A 295 10.13 0.27 -17.77
CA ILE A 295 10.98 0.75 -18.87
C ILE A 295 12.43 0.25 -18.76
N TYR A 296 12.86 -0.09 -17.54
CA TYR A 296 14.20 -0.57 -17.25
C TYR A 296 14.43 -2.04 -17.65
N PHE A 297 13.38 -2.84 -17.90
CA PHE A 297 13.54 -4.28 -18.15
C PHE A 297 14.50 -4.55 -19.32
N TYR A 298 14.43 -3.77 -20.40
CA TYR A 298 15.23 -4.00 -21.59
C TYR A 298 16.71 -3.67 -21.35
N HIS A 299 16.97 -2.59 -20.60
CA HIS A 299 18.33 -2.26 -20.18
C HIS A 299 18.92 -3.33 -19.26
N ILE A 300 18.12 -3.79 -18.27
CA ILE A 300 18.50 -4.90 -17.38
C ILE A 300 18.79 -6.17 -18.18
N TYR A 301 17.98 -6.46 -19.20
CA TYR A 301 18.17 -7.63 -20.07
C TYR A 301 19.50 -7.56 -20.84
N LEU A 302 19.82 -6.42 -21.45
CA LEU A 302 21.06 -6.25 -22.22
C LEU A 302 22.32 -6.31 -21.35
N GLN A 303 22.18 -6.05 -20.05
CA GLN A 303 23.29 -6.04 -19.10
C GLN A 303 23.37 -7.30 -18.25
N LEU A 304 22.63 -8.38 -18.58
CA LEU A 304 22.64 -9.61 -17.79
C LEU A 304 24.03 -10.23 -17.65
N GLU A 305 24.86 -10.09 -18.68
CA GLU A 305 26.21 -10.66 -18.76
C GLU A 305 27.29 -9.70 -18.24
N ASN A 306 26.97 -8.41 -18.07
CA ASN A 306 27.92 -7.41 -17.61
C ASN A 306 27.78 -7.19 -16.09
N GLU A 307 28.91 -7.09 -15.38
CA GLU A 307 28.89 -6.71 -13.97
C GLU A 307 28.51 -5.22 -13.81
N ILE A 308 27.21 -4.96 -13.70
CA ILE A 308 26.69 -3.63 -13.38
C ILE A 308 27.13 -3.25 -11.97
N LEU A 309 27.82 -2.11 -11.85
CA LEU A 309 28.18 -1.51 -10.57
C LEU A 309 26.92 -1.26 -9.72
N VAL A 310 27.01 -1.54 -8.42
CA VAL A 310 25.89 -1.30 -7.47
C VAL A 310 25.39 0.15 -7.54
N VAL A 311 26.28 1.09 -7.82
CA VAL A 311 25.96 2.52 -7.98
C VAL A 311 24.96 2.75 -9.11
N GLU A 312 25.11 2.10 -10.26
CA GLU A 312 24.18 2.24 -11.39
C GLU A 312 22.79 1.71 -11.04
N LYS A 313 22.73 0.59 -10.30
CA LYS A 313 21.47 0.05 -9.77
C LYS A 313 20.81 1.02 -8.79
N LEU A 314 21.60 1.77 -8.01
CA LEU A 314 21.08 2.76 -7.07
C LEU A 314 20.60 4.05 -7.74
N ILE A 315 21.26 4.49 -8.81
CA ILE A 315 20.85 5.68 -9.58
C ILE A 315 19.44 5.50 -10.16
N SER A 316 19.03 4.27 -10.51
CA SER A 316 17.67 3.99 -10.99
C SER A 316 16.56 4.37 -9.99
N PHE A 317 16.87 4.52 -8.70
CA PHE A 317 15.92 4.99 -7.69
C PHE A 317 15.79 6.52 -7.65
N LEU A 318 16.70 7.28 -8.25
CA LEU A 318 16.70 8.75 -8.14
C LEU A 318 15.41 9.39 -8.68
N PRO A 319 14.90 9.07 -9.89
CA PRO A 319 13.64 9.62 -10.35
C PRO A 319 12.48 9.27 -9.42
N GLN A 320 12.45 8.03 -8.91
CA GLN A 320 11.44 7.56 -7.98
C GLN A 320 11.49 8.38 -6.68
N PHE A 321 12.67 8.58 -6.07
CA PHE A 321 12.85 9.38 -4.85
C PHE A 321 12.41 10.84 -5.04
N VAL A 322 12.77 11.46 -6.16
CA VAL A 322 12.37 12.84 -6.46
C VAL A 322 10.85 12.97 -6.54
N VAL A 323 10.19 12.06 -7.26
CA VAL A 323 8.72 12.06 -7.37
C VAL A 323 8.07 11.81 -6.01
N GLN A 324 8.57 10.85 -5.22
CA GLN A 324 8.06 10.60 -3.86
C GLN A 324 8.15 11.86 -2.99
N PHE A 325 9.29 12.53 -2.99
CA PHE A 325 9.53 13.72 -2.18
C PHE A 325 8.56 14.86 -2.56
N ILE A 326 8.41 15.15 -3.85
CA ILE A 326 7.50 16.20 -4.34
C ILE A 326 6.04 15.91 -3.97
N LEU A 327 5.60 14.65 -4.12
CA LEU A 327 4.24 14.24 -3.76
C LEU A 327 3.97 14.40 -2.26
N VAL A 328 4.92 14.01 -1.41
CA VAL A 328 4.81 14.15 0.04
C VAL A 328 4.68 15.61 0.45
N LEU A 329 5.55 16.50 -0.06
CA LEU A 329 5.48 17.92 0.27
C LEU A 329 4.15 18.56 -0.14
N SER A 330 3.63 18.13 -1.30
CA SER A 330 2.41 18.66 -1.90
C SER A 330 1.13 18.17 -1.20
N PHE A 331 1.08 16.90 -0.77
CA PHE A 331 -0.18 16.25 -0.38
C PHE A 331 -0.21 15.64 1.02
N ALA A 332 0.87 15.70 1.83
CA ALA A 332 0.93 15.03 3.15
C ALA A 332 -0.23 15.36 4.13
N GLN A 333 -0.93 16.49 3.94
CA GLN A 333 -2.08 16.85 4.79
C GLN A 333 -3.32 15.99 4.50
N ASP A 334 -3.51 15.56 3.25
CA ASP A 334 -4.54 14.60 2.84
C ASP A 334 -3.90 13.21 2.76
N LEU A 335 -3.64 12.61 3.93
CA LEU A 335 -2.83 11.40 4.06
C LEU A 335 -3.29 10.21 3.19
N PRO A 336 -4.59 9.84 3.12
CA PRO A 336 -5.04 8.75 2.24
C PRO A 336 -4.75 9.03 0.76
N PHE A 337 -4.92 10.29 0.35
CA PHE A 337 -4.61 10.71 -1.01
C PHE A 337 -3.10 10.71 -1.28
N CYS A 338 -2.30 11.24 -0.35
CA CYS A 338 -0.85 11.20 -0.43
C CYS A 338 -0.34 9.76 -0.58
N TRP A 339 -0.80 8.84 0.28
CA TRP A 339 -0.39 7.44 0.21
C TRP A 339 -0.80 6.78 -1.10
N PHE A 340 -1.99 7.08 -1.63
CA PHE A 340 -2.40 6.60 -2.94
C PHE A 340 -1.44 7.06 -4.04
N LEU A 341 -1.16 8.37 -4.12
CA LEU A 341 -0.24 8.93 -5.11
C LEU A 341 1.18 8.38 -4.96
N GLN A 342 1.69 8.31 -3.73
CA GLN A 342 3.00 7.74 -3.41
C GLN A 342 3.09 6.30 -3.91
N THR A 343 2.05 5.48 -3.70
CA THR A 343 2.06 4.07 -4.09
C THR A 343 1.99 3.91 -5.60
N VAL A 344 1.12 4.65 -6.29
CA VAL A 344 1.05 4.62 -7.76
C VAL A 344 2.38 5.06 -8.37
N ALA A 345 2.97 6.15 -7.87
CA ALA A 345 4.26 6.63 -8.35
C ALA A 345 5.41 5.66 -8.02
N PHE A 346 5.38 5.04 -6.83
CA PHE A 346 6.37 4.04 -6.44
C PHE A 346 6.33 2.87 -7.40
N VAL A 347 5.15 2.34 -7.71
CA VAL A 347 5.01 1.24 -8.67
C VAL A 347 5.43 1.68 -10.08
N ALA A 348 4.91 2.81 -10.58
CA ALA A 348 5.16 3.25 -11.95
C ALA A 348 6.65 3.53 -12.26
N PHE A 349 7.40 4.07 -11.28
CA PHE A 349 8.81 4.39 -11.43
C PHE A 349 9.74 3.30 -10.88
N ASN A 350 9.23 2.13 -10.50
CA ASN A 350 10.08 1.04 -10.02
C ASN A 350 10.84 0.39 -11.19
N LYS A 351 12.08 -0.05 -10.93
CA LYS A 351 12.88 -0.83 -11.88
C LYS A 351 12.33 -2.23 -12.16
N VAL A 352 11.59 -2.81 -11.21
CA VAL A 352 10.92 -4.10 -11.36
C VAL A 352 9.46 -3.89 -11.00
N ILE A 353 8.57 -4.12 -11.97
CA ILE A 353 7.13 -3.96 -11.83
C ILE A 353 6.47 -5.28 -12.21
N THR A 354 5.80 -5.90 -11.25
CA THR A 354 4.94 -7.07 -11.49
C THR A 354 3.49 -6.67 -11.28
N ALA A 355 2.56 -7.41 -11.90
CA ALA A 355 1.13 -7.09 -11.81
C ALA A 355 0.63 -7.09 -10.35
N GLN A 356 1.16 -7.98 -9.49
CA GLN A 356 0.79 -8.08 -8.08
C GLN A 356 0.86 -6.74 -7.35
N TYR A 357 1.78 -5.84 -7.70
CA TYR A 357 1.96 -4.54 -7.05
C TYR A 357 0.75 -3.61 -7.20
N PHE A 358 -0.12 -3.84 -8.17
CA PHE A 358 -1.29 -2.98 -8.39
C PHE A 358 -2.29 -3.02 -7.24
N VAL A 359 -2.31 -4.11 -6.47
CA VAL A 359 -3.17 -4.23 -5.28
C VAL A 359 -2.85 -3.18 -4.22
N TRP A 360 -1.58 -2.74 -4.14
CA TRP A 360 -1.11 -1.79 -3.12
C TRP A 360 -1.81 -0.44 -3.23
N PHE A 361 -2.04 0.07 -4.44
CA PHE A 361 -2.79 1.31 -4.61
C PHE A 361 -4.29 1.07 -4.74
N PHE A 362 -4.73 -0.13 -5.13
CA PHE A 362 -6.17 -0.46 -5.15
C PHE A 362 -6.80 -0.47 -3.75
N CYS A 363 -6.05 -0.78 -2.68
CA CYS A 363 -6.61 -0.71 -1.33
C CYS A 363 -6.84 0.74 -0.86
N LEU A 364 -6.09 1.69 -1.42
CA LEU A 364 -6.19 3.13 -1.12
C LEU A 364 -7.18 3.85 -2.04
N LEU A 365 -7.40 3.35 -3.27
CA LEU A 365 -8.32 3.96 -4.24
C LEU A 365 -9.74 4.22 -3.66
N PRO A 366 -10.42 3.25 -3.00
CA PRO A 366 -11.72 3.47 -2.36
C PRO A 366 -11.78 4.64 -1.38
N LEU A 367 -10.65 4.96 -0.74
CA LEU A 367 -10.56 6.06 0.22
C LEU A 367 -10.52 7.43 -0.44
N ILE A 368 -10.16 7.53 -1.72
CA ILE A 368 -10.08 8.81 -2.43
C ILE A 368 -11.29 9.06 -3.33
N LEU A 369 -12.00 7.99 -3.73
CA LEU A 369 -13.14 8.08 -4.67
C LEU A 369 -14.21 9.10 -4.26
N PRO A 370 -14.65 9.16 -2.99
CA PRO A 370 -15.65 10.16 -2.61
C PRO A 370 -15.17 11.58 -2.89
N TRP A 371 -13.86 11.85 -2.78
CA TRP A 371 -13.25 13.20 -2.90
C TRP A 371 -12.92 13.56 -4.35
N SER A 372 -13.18 12.65 -5.30
CA SER A 372 -12.98 12.90 -6.71
C SER A 372 -14.16 13.65 -7.32
N GLN A 373 -13.86 14.75 -8.00
CA GLN A 373 -14.80 15.47 -8.88
C GLN A 373 -14.84 14.88 -10.29
N MET A 374 -14.08 13.82 -10.54
CA MET A 374 -13.94 13.22 -11.87
C MET A 374 -15.25 12.54 -12.28
N LYS A 375 -15.85 13.01 -13.39
CA LYS A 375 -17.03 12.37 -13.96
C LYS A 375 -16.65 11.01 -14.56
N LEU A 376 -17.31 9.95 -14.10
CA LEU A 376 -17.05 8.58 -14.55
C LEU A 376 -17.28 8.39 -16.06
N ARG A 377 -18.31 9.04 -16.64
CA ARG A 377 -18.72 8.82 -18.05
C ARG A 377 -17.64 9.11 -19.09
N TRP A 378 -16.75 10.05 -18.81
CA TRP A 378 -15.73 10.48 -19.78
C TRP A 378 -14.33 10.30 -19.23
N LYS A 379 -13.91 11.20 -18.34
CA LYS A 379 -12.53 11.23 -17.86
C LYS A 379 -12.21 9.99 -17.01
N GLY A 380 -13.15 9.55 -16.16
CA GLY A 380 -12.98 8.32 -15.38
C GLY A 380 -12.89 7.07 -16.27
N LEU A 381 -13.81 6.92 -17.24
CA LEU A 381 -13.78 5.83 -18.19
C LEU A 381 -12.51 5.84 -19.05
N SER A 382 -12.06 7.01 -19.49
CA SER A 382 -10.79 7.19 -20.19
C SER A 382 -9.61 6.70 -19.34
N CYS A 383 -9.55 7.06 -18.05
CA CYS A 383 -8.49 6.57 -17.16
C CYS A 383 -8.51 5.04 -17.03
N ILE A 384 -9.69 4.46 -16.85
CA ILE A 384 -9.87 3.00 -16.74
C ILE A 384 -9.43 2.29 -18.03
N LEU A 385 -9.90 2.77 -19.19
CA LEU A 385 -9.58 2.18 -20.49
C LEU A 385 -8.10 2.32 -20.85
N VAL A 386 -7.49 3.49 -20.60
CA VAL A 386 -6.06 3.71 -20.84
C VAL A 386 -5.21 2.82 -19.94
N TRP A 387 -5.57 2.73 -18.65
CA TRP A 387 -4.83 1.91 -17.69
C TRP A 387 -4.93 0.42 -18.00
N MET A 388 -6.12 -0.11 -18.28
CA MET A 388 -6.31 -1.52 -18.65
C MET A 388 -5.72 -1.82 -20.03
N GLY A 389 -5.91 -0.91 -21.00
CA GLY A 389 -5.40 -1.06 -22.36
C GLY A 389 -3.87 -1.13 -22.38
N ALA A 390 -3.18 -0.31 -21.60
CA ALA A 390 -1.73 -0.38 -21.48
C ALA A 390 -1.22 -1.72 -20.92
N GLN A 391 -1.92 -2.29 -19.93
CA GLN A 391 -1.58 -3.60 -19.38
C GLN A 391 -1.83 -4.73 -20.37
N LEU A 392 -3.01 -4.77 -21.01
CA LEU A 392 -3.35 -5.80 -21.97
C LEU A 392 -2.40 -5.75 -23.18
N HIS A 393 -2.05 -4.54 -23.64
CA HIS A 393 -1.06 -4.34 -24.68
C HIS A 393 0.31 -4.89 -24.28
N TRP A 394 0.78 -4.59 -23.06
CA TRP A 394 2.04 -5.12 -22.55
C TRP A 394 2.00 -6.66 -22.41
N LEU A 395 0.94 -7.21 -21.82
CA LEU A 395 0.75 -8.65 -21.62
C LEU A 395 0.72 -9.42 -22.93
N MET A 396 0.15 -8.85 -23.99
CA MET A 396 0.17 -9.45 -25.33
C MET A 396 1.61 -9.65 -25.82
N TRP A 397 2.46 -8.63 -25.71
CA TRP A 397 3.87 -8.73 -26.11
C TRP A 397 4.68 -9.63 -25.17
N GLY A 398 4.43 -9.56 -23.86
CA GLY A 398 5.05 -10.44 -22.87
C GLY A 398 4.75 -11.90 -23.16
N TYR A 399 3.50 -12.22 -23.49
CA TYR A 399 3.10 -13.57 -23.89
C TYR A 399 3.84 -14.06 -25.15
N MET A 400 3.95 -13.20 -26.17
CA MET A 400 4.68 -13.54 -27.40
C MET A 400 6.17 -13.80 -27.15
N LEU A 401 6.78 -13.02 -26.25
CA LEU A 401 8.18 -13.20 -25.88
C LEU A 401 8.41 -14.47 -25.05
N GLU A 402 7.67 -14.62 -23.94
CA GLU A 402 8.00 -15.58 -22.89
C GLU A 402 7.38 -16.96 -23.12
N PHE A 403 6.19 -17.02 -23.71
CA PHE A 403 5.49 -18.28 -23.96
C PHE A 403 5.61 -18.75 -25.41
N ARG A 404 5.71 -17.83 -26.37
CA ARG A 404 5.86 -18.17 -27.80
C ARG A 404 7.28 -18.06 -28.32
N GLY A 405 8.24 -17.57 -27.52
CA GLY A 405 9.65 -17.48 -27.89
C GLY A 405 9.94 -16.53 -29.06
N LYS A 406 9.04 -15.58 -29.36
CA LYS A 406 9.24 -14.62 -30.46
C LYS A 406 10.13 -13.48 -30.00
N ASN A 407 11.08 -13.08 -30.85
CA ASN A 407 11.95 -11.94 -30.59
C ASN A 407 11.20 -10.60 -30.74
N VAL A 408 10.50 -10.17 -29.69
CA VAL A 408 9.69 -8.94 -29.64
C VAL A 408 10.15 -7.94 -28.57
N PHE A 409 11.44 -7.97 -28.20
CA PHE A 409 11.99 -7.13 -27.13
C PHE A 409 11.74 -5.63 -27.33
N LEU A 410 11.90 -5.12 -28.56
CA LEU A 410 11.68 -3.71 -28.85
C LEU A 410 10.21 -3.31 -28.69
N GLN A 411 9.27 -4.14 -29.16
CA GLN A 411 7.84 -3.91 -29.03
C GLN A 411 7.41 -3.95 -27.56
N LEU A 412 7.95 -4.89 -26.78
CA LEU A 412 7.71 -4.97 -25.34
C LEU A 412 8.28 -3.74 -24.61
N TRP A 413 9.44 -3.23 -25.02
CA TRP A 413 10.02 -1.99 -24.50
C TRP A 413 9.15 -0.77 -24.82
N MET A 414 8.69 -0.62 -26.06
CA MET A 414 7.73 0.42 -26.42
C MET A 414 6.43 0.31 -25.61
N ALA A 415 5.93 -0.91 -25.37
CA ALA A 415 4.78 -1.14 -24.51
C ALA A 415 5.03 -0.73 -23.06
N SER A 416 6.26 -0.88 -22.55
CA SER A 416 6.66 -0.45 -21.21
C SER A 416 6.71 1.07 -21.08
N ILE A 417 7.16 1.78 -22.12
CA ILE A 417 7.10 3.25 -22.19
C ILE A 417 5.63 3.70 -22.20
N PHE A 418 4.79 3.07 -23.01
CA PHE A 418 3.35 3.36 -23.03
C PHE A 418 2.69 3.09 -21.68
N PHE A 419 3.07 2.02 -20.98
CA PHE A 419 2.61 1.71 -19.64
C PHE A 419 2.99 2.79 -18.61
N LEU A 420 4.22 3.30 -18.64
CA LEU A 420 4.65 4.43 -17.79
C LEU A 420 3.86 5.71 -18.11
N ALA A 421 3.68 6.02 -19.40
CA ALA A 421 2.90 7.17 -19.84
C ALA A 421 1.43 7.07 -19.40
N ALA A 422 0.82 5.89 -19.52
CA ALA A 422 -0.54 5.62 -19.08
C ALA A 422 -0.72 5.81 -17.57
N ASN A 423 0.19 5.26 -16.76
CA ASN A 423 0.14 5.45 -15.30
C ASN A 423 0.34 6.93 -14.91
N THR A 424 1.25 7.63 -15.59
CA THR A 424 1.47 9.07 -15.36
C THR A 424 0.25 9.91 -15.76
N TYR A 425 -0.41 9.58 -16.86
CA TYR A 425 -1.67 10.21 -17.27
C TYR A 425 -2.78 9.99 -16.24
N VAL A 426 -2.96 8.77 -15.76
CA VAL A 426 -3.97 8.47 -14.72
C VAL A 426 -3.64 9.20 -13.43
N LEU A 427 -2.38 9.19 -13.00
CA LEU A 427 -1.93 9.89 -11.79
C LEU A 427 -2.23 11.39 -11.88
N THR A 428 -1.87 12.04 -12.98
CA THR A 428 -2.12 13.47 -13.20
C THR A 428 -3.61 13.80 -13.32
N ALA A 429 -4.40 12.96 -14.00
CA ALA A 429 -5.85 13.13 -14.10
C ALA A 429 -6.53 13.04 -12.72
N VAL A 430 -6.10 12.10 -11.87
CA VAL A 430 -6.58 11.97 -10.49
C VAL A 430 -6.20 13.20 -9.67
N ILE A 431 -4.95 13.69 -9.77
CA ILE A 431 -4.51 14.92 -9.08
C ILE A 431 -5.35 16.13 -9.48
N GLN A 432 -5.61 16.32 -10.76
CA GLN A 432 -6.37 17.48 -11.28
C GLN A 432 -7.83 17.49 -10.81
N HIS A 433 -8.42 16.31 -10.56
CA HIS A 433 -9.83 16.18 -10.20
C HIS A 433 -10.05 15.80 -8.73
N HIS A 434 -8.99 15.78 -7.91
CA HIS A 434 -9.11 15.49 -6.48
C HIS A 434 -9.39 16.76 -5.69
N ARG A 435 -10.43 16.72 -4.86
CA ARG A 435 -10.68 17.77 -3.87
C ARG A 435 -9.82 17.49 -2.64
N CYS A 436 -8.68 18.19 -2.54
CA CYS A 436 -7.80 18.10 -1.38
C CYS A 436 -8.58 18.34 -0.08
N SER A 437 -8.50 17.39 0.85
CA SER A 437 -9.15 17.48 2.14
C SER A 437 -8.16 17.04 3.21
N PRO A 438 -7.61 17.97 3.99
CA PRO A 438 -6.77 17.64 5.14
C PRO A 438 -7.46 16.60 6.03
N VAL A 439 -6.70 15.65 6.57
CA VAL A 439 -7.26 14.62 7.47
C VAL A 439 -7.64 15.25 8.80
N PHE A 440 -6.81 16.16 9.29
CA PHE A 440 -6.97 16.82 10.57
C PHE A 440 -7.17 18.34 10.40
N ILE A 441 -7.92 18.94 11.32
CA ILE A 441 -8.16 20.38 11.36
C ILE A 441 -6.96 21.06 12.03
N GLY A 442 -6.35 22.03 11.35
CA GLY A 442 -5.29 22.86 11.93
C GLY A 442 -5.82 23.80 13.02
N LEU A 443 -5.05 23.93 14.10
CA LEU A 443 -5.45 24.68 15.30
C LEU A 443 -5.70 26.19 15.07
N GLU A 444 -5.08 26.82 14.07
CA GLU A 444 -5.29 28.26 13.78
C GLU A 444 -6.72 28.61 13.33
N SER A 445 -7.45 27.66 12.73
CA SER A 445 -8.84 27.88 12.29
C SER A 445 -9.82 28.17 13.44
N THR A 446 -9.46 27.79 14.68
CA THR A 446 -10.31 28.05 15.85
C THR A 446 -10.31 29.52 16.30
N SER A 447 -9.26 30.30 15.98
CA SER A 447 -9.18 31.71 16.42
C SER A 447 -10.04 32.65 15.54
N LYS A 448 -10.20 32.35 14.25
CA LYS A 448 -11.05 33.15 13.34
C LYS A 448 -12.56 32.99 13.61
N GLY A 449 -12.97 31.88 14.22
CA GLY A 449 -14.36 31.67 14.66
C GLY A 449 -14.73 32.44 15.93
N ALA A 450 -13.77 32.63 16.83
CA ALA A 450 -13.99 33.36 18.09
C ALA A 450 -14.05 34.89 17.91
N ARG A 451 -13.42 35.43 16.86
CA ARG A 451 -13.44 36.87 16.55
C ARG A 451 -14.68 37.37 15.80
N LYS A 452 -15.64 36.49 15.47
CA LYS A 452 -16.92 36.88 14.84
C LYS A 452 -18.11 36.91 15.82
N LEU A 453 -17.85 36.76 17.12
CA LEU A 453 -18.87 36.76 18.18
C LEU A 453 -18.54 37.74 19.32
N GLN A 454 -17.72 38.76 19.05
CA GLN A 454 -17.55 39.91 19.94
C GLN A 454 -17.97 41.18 19.24
#